data_AF-A0A3L8NZH1-F1
#
_entry.id   AF-A0A3L8NZH1-F1
#
_cell.length_a   1.000
_cell.length_b   1.000
_cell.length_c   1.000
_cell.angle_alpha   90.00
_cell.angle_beta   90.00
_cell.angle_gamma   90.00
#
_symmetry.space_group_name_H-M   'P 1'
#
loop_
_entity.id
_entity.type
_entity.pdbx_description
1 polymer ?
#
loop_
_entity_poly.entity_id
_entity_poly.type
_entity_poly.pdbx_seq_one_letter_code
_entity_poly.pdbx_strand_id
1 'polypeptide(L)'
;MTMTPRALRFETLRESSGVSDRLRAIGGSPLMTFSVVILGLLVVVFAAVLAFVVGAGHADENVTFWLMPAFFVVTGCWGLASIWSTVGETGSLARFAHVNGLLSITGTLAPDYAGSLFAHRSAAVDRSVRTRGRDFVEVGDRFPVASGHDLAATWSPGPAALLRRELFLRARLTGGAAGDPVLGARIPADLEPRLERFAGEPCSVELTADELTVFGSEPLGIDDPDRMREAFDLVDALAAANSAREPAGLDTTVSSIPRGRGPWWVVLGVLAMLVVVPIGFALVMSAVDHLLGHGSLAGLLVIPAVLVVAIVVRLTIRHLLTPPRPTDEAPRL
;
A
#
# COMPACT_ATOMS: atom_id res chain seq x y z
N MET A 1 13.40 29.30 15.57
CA MET A 1 13.04 28.51 16.76
C MET A 1 13.59 27.12 16.52
N THR A 2 14.82 26.86 16.96
CA THR A 2 15.49 25.56 16.81
C THR A 2 14.70 24.55 17.62
N MET A 3 13.92 23.69 16.95
CA MET A 3 13.34 22.52 17.60
C MET A 3 14.51 21.76 18.22
N THR A 4 14.57 21.75 19.55
CA THR A 4 15.46 20.82 20.24
C THR A 4 15.01 19.44 19.79
N PRO A 5 15.87 18.64 19.12
CA PRO A 5 15.48 17.36 18.58
C PRO A 5 14.97 16.52 19.74
N ARG A 6 13.65 16.37 19.81
CA ARG A 6 13.03 15.49 20.80
C ARG A 6 13.54 14.10 20.45
N ALA A 7 14.35 13.52 21.33
CA ALA A 7 14.95 12.22 21.12
C ALA A 7 13.86 11.22 20.71
N LEU A 8 13.93 10.75 19.46
CA LEU A 8 13.00 9.77 18.93
C LEU A 8 13.20 8.46 19.70
N ARG A 9 12.09 7.86 20.14
CA ARG A 9 12.07 6.57 20.85
C ARG A 9 11.96 5.46 19.82
N PHE A 10 13.10 4.86 19.45
CA PHE A 10 13.16 3.82 18.42
C PHE A 10 12.83 2.42 18.95
N GLU A 11 12.86 2.24 20.28
CA GLU A 11 12.60 0.96 20.96
C GLU A 11 11.18 0.44 20.67
N THR A 12 10.23 1.34 20.38
CA THR A 12 8.85 0.99 20.06
C THR A 12 8.71 0.20 18.75
N LEU A 13 9.72 0.20 17.88
CA LEU A 13 9.72 -0.58 16.64
C LEU A 13 9.86 -2.09 16.91
N ARG A 14 10.51 -2.48 18.02
CA ARG A 14 10.66 -3.89 18.43
C ARG A 14 9.44 -4.43 19.16
N GLU A 15 8.57 -3.57 19.67
CA GLU A 15 7.38 -4.00 20.37
C GLU A 15 6.38 -4.59 19.37
N SER A 16 5.88 -5.80 19.65
CA SER A 16 4.86 -6.40 18.82
C SER A 16 3.60 -5.52 18.80
N SER A 17 3.10 -5.27 17.59
CA SER A 17 1.82 -4.59 17.41
C SER A 17 0.71 -5.48 17.97
N GLY A 18 -0.07 -4.93 18.90
CA GLY A 18 -1.18 -5.64 19.52
C GLY A 18 -2.27 -5.93 18.48
N VAL A 19 -3.10 -6.93 18.74
CA VAL A 19 -4.23 -7.33 17.87
C VAL A 19 -5.09 -6.12 17.47
N SER A 20 -5.36 -5.20 18.40
CA SER A 20 -6.14 -4.00 18.13
C SER A 20 -5.48 -3.05 17.13
N ASP A 21 -4.16 -2.90 17.17
CA ASP A 21 -3.43 -2.02 16.25
C ASP A 21 -3.40 -2.64 14.85
N ARG A 22 -3.28 -3.97 14.77
CA ARG A 22 -3.36 -4.73 13.51
C ARG A 22 -4.74 -4.57 12.86
N LEU A 23 -5.81 -4.73 13.62
CA LEU A 23 -7.17 -4.53 13.11
C LEU A 23 -7.41 -3.08 12.66
N ARG A 24 -6.87 -2.10 13.39
CA ARG A 24 -6.94 -0.68 13.00
C ARG A 24 -6.17 -0.41 11.71
N ALA A 25 -4.99 -1.01 11.53
CA ALA A 25 -4.20 -0.89 10.31
C ALA A 25 -4.90 -1.54 9.11
N ILE A 26 -5.54 -2.72 9.29
CA ILE A 26 -6.37 -3.34 8.25
C ILE A 26 -7.52 -2.40 7.88
N GLY A 27 -8.24 -1.86 8.87
CA GLY A 27 -9.35 -0.92 8.64
C GLY A 27 -8.93 0.42 8.03
N GLY A 28 -7.66 0.82 8.17
CA GLY A 28 -7.10 2.02 7.55
C GLY A 28 -6.76 1.86 6.06
N SER A 29 -6.64 0.63 5.57
CA SER A 29 -6.32 0.33 4.18
C SER A 29 -7.50 -0.37 3.48
N PRO A 30 -8.18 0.30 2.52
CA PRO A 30 -9.24 -0.30 1.71
C PRO A 30 -8.85 -1.63 1.07
N LEU A 31 -7.63 -1.70 0.54
CA LEU A 31 -7.11 -2.90 -0.13
C LEU A 31 -6.90 -4.04 0.86
N MET A 32 -6.31 -3.78 2.03
CA MET A 32 -6.15 -4.81 3.07
C MET A 32 -7.50 -5.31 3.57
N THR A 33 -8.44 -4.39 3.82
CA THR A 33 -9.80 -4.74 4.24
C THR A 33 -10.47 -5.64 3.20
N PHE A 34 -10.40 -5.27 1.92
CA PHE A 34 -10.93 -6.06 0.80
C PHE A 34 -10.32 -7.47 0.77
N SER A 35 -8.99 -7.57 0.84
CA SER A 35 -8.28 -8.86 0.81
C SER A 35 -8.64 -9.75 2.01
N VAL A 36 -8.70 -9.19 3.22
CA VAL A 36 -9.10 -9.93 4.44
C VAL A 36 -10.53 -10.44 4.33
N VAL A 37 -11.45 -9.62 3.82
CA VAL A 37 -12.86 -10.03 3.66
C VAL A 37 -12.97 -11.16 2.65
N ILE A 38 -12.32 -11.05 1.49
CA ILE A 38 -12.37 -12.10 0.46
C ILE A 38 -11.75 -13.40 0.97
N LEU A 39 -10.54 -13.35 1.54
CA LEU A 39 -9.87 -14.54 2.04
C LEU A 39 -10.62 -15.14 3.23
N GLY A 40 -11.17 -14.31 4.11
CA GLY A 40 -12.02 -14.75 5.22
C GLY A 40 -13.27 -15.48 4.73
N LEU A 41 -13.94 -14.94 3.72
CA LEU A 41 -15.11 -15.57 3.11
C LEU A 41 -14.76 -16.87 2.39
N LEU A 42 -13.61 -16.90 1.69
CA LEU A 42 -13.08 -18.11 1.08
C LEU A 42 -12.90 -19.21 2.15
N VAL A 43 -12.33 -18.89 3.30
CA VAL A 43 -12.19 -19.86 4.40
C VAL A 43 -13.56 -20.28 4.94
N VAL A 44 -14.41 -19.32 5.32
CA VAL A 44 -15.67 -19.61 6.03
C VAL A 44 -16.64 -20.40 5.15
N VAL A 45 -16.85 -19.98 3.90
CA VAL A 45 -17.80 -20.63 2.98
C VAL A 45 -17.34 -22.04 2.64
N PHE A 46 -16.09 -22.22 2.23
CA PHE A 46 -15.59 -23.54 1.83
C PHE A 46 -15.40 -24.47 3.03
N ALA A 47 -15.10 -23.96 4.23
CA ALA A 47 -15.12 -24.76 5.45
C ALA A 47 -16.53 -25.23 5.83
N ALA A 48 -17.54 -24.38 5.66
CA ALA A 48 -18.93 -24.76 5.88
C ALA A 48 -19.41 -25.83 4.88
N VAL A 49 -19.05 -25.70 3.60
CA VAL A 49 -19.29 -26.75 2.58
C VAL A 49 -18.60 -28.04 3.00
N LEU A 50 -17.32 -27.99 3.36
CA LEU A 50 -16.57 -29.17 3.79
C LEU A 50 -17.25 -29.86 4.99
N ALA A 51 -17.63 -29.09 6.00
CA ALA A 51 -18.33 -29.61 7.18
C ALA A 51 -19.70 -30.23 6.84
N PHE A 52 -20.47 -29.58 5.95
CA PHE A 52 -21.75 -30.09 5.50
C PHE A 52 -21.61 -31.44 4.80
N VAL A 53 -20.67 -31.52 3.85
CA VAL A 53 -20.49 -32.76 3.10
C VAL A 53 -20.00 -33.86 4.04
N VAL A 54 -19.07 -33.57 4.99
CA VAL A 54 -18.57 -34.56 5.98
C VAL A 54 -19.73 -35.07 6.82
N GLY A 55 -20.57 -34.15 7.31
CA GLY A 55 -21.75 -34.48 8.11
C GLY A 55 -22.81 -35.27 7.34
N ALA A 56 -22.91 -35.06 6.03
CA ALA A 56 -23.82 -35.80 5.16
C ALA A 56 -23.32 -37.21 4.79
N GLY A 57 -22.10 -37.59 5.19
CA GLY A 57 -21.55 -38.93 4.95
C GLY A 57 -21.15 -39.23 3.51
N HIS A 58 -21.02 -38.23 2.63
CA HIS A 58 -20.66 -38.43 1.22
C HIS A 58 -19.14 -38.58 1.01
N ALA A 59 -18.38 -38.87 2.10
CA ALA A 59 -16.92 -38.81 2.15
C ALA A 59 -16.23 -39.66 1.08
N ASP A 60 -16.89 -40.76 0.70
CA ASP A 60 -16.27 -41.82 -0.10
C ASP A 60 -16.54 -41.69 -1.61
N GLU A 61 -17.45 -40.80 -2.04
CA GLU A 61 -17.98 -40.85 -3.41
C GLU A 61 -17.12 -40.13 -4.46
N ASN A 62 -16.30 -39.14 -4.07
CA ASN A 62 -15.38 -38.48 -5.00
C ASN A 62 -14.30 -37.64 -4.30
N VAL A 63 -13.05 -38.11 -4.30
CA VAL A 63 -11.90 -37.39 -3.71
C VAL A 63 -11.80 -35.94 -4.24
N THR A 64 -12.11 -35.73 -5.51
CA THR A 64 -12.07 -34.41 -6.16
C THR A 64 -13.03 -33.41 -5.50
N PHE A 65 -14.17 -33.89 -5.01
CA PHE A 65 -15.22 -33.07 -4.40
C PHE A 65 -14.81 -32.46 -3.06
N TRP A 66 -13.93 -33.14 -2.31
CA TRP A 66 -13.41 -32.69 -1.02
C TRP A 66 -12.12 -31.88 -1.15
N LEU A 67 -11.27 -32.26 -2.11
CA LEU A 67 -10.00 -31.59 -2.35
C LEU A 67 -10.19 -30.12 -2.74
N MET A 68 -11.20 -29.80 -3.55
CA MET A 68 -11.45 -28.43 -3.97
C MET A 68 -11.78 -27.48 -2.79
N PRO A 69 -12.80 -27.74 -1.94
CA PRO A 69 -13.06 -26.92 -0.75
C PRO A 69 -11.88 -26.89 0.22
N ALA A 70 -11.21 -28.03 0.45
CA ALA A 70 -10.03 -28.08 1.31
C ALA A 70 -8.89 -27.18 0.79
N PHE A 71 -8.63 -27.18 -0.52
CA PHE A 71 -7.65 -26.31 -1.15
C PHE A 71 -7.98 -24.83 -0.90
N PHE A 72 -9.22 -24.41 -1.14
CA PHE A 72 -9.64 -23.02 -0.90
C PHE A 72 -9.52 -22.60 0.57
N VAL A 73 -9.85 -23.50 1.51
CA VAL A 73 -9.65 -23.24 2.95
C VAL A 73 -8.18 -23.05 3.26
N VAL A 74 -7.30 -23.95 2.80
CA VAL A 74 -5.85 -23.86 3.04
C VAL A 74 -5.27 -22.58 2.43
N THR A 75 -5.59 -22.27 1.17
CA THR A 75 -5.12 -21.05 0.50
C THR A 75 -5.66 -19.79 1.18
N GLY A 76 -6.92 -19.78 1.61
CA GLY A 76 -7.52 -18.68 2.35
C GLY A 76 -6.84 -18.43 3.70
N CYS A 77 -6.61 -19.50 4.47
CA CYS A 77 -5.89 -19.43 5.75
C CYS A 77 -4.45 -18.93 5.56
N TRP A 78 -3.74 -19.44 4.55
CA TRP A 78 -2.40 -18.97 4.20
C TRP A 78 -2.40 -17.48 3.87
N GLY A 79 -3.32 -17.04 3.02
CA GLY A 79 -3.45 -15.63 2.65
C GLY A 79 -3.72 -14.73 3.85
N LEU A 80 -4.62 -15.13 4.75
CA LEU A 80 -4.90 -14.40 5.99
C LEU A 80 -3.67 -14.34 6.91
N ALA A 81 -2.94 -15.44 7.05
CA ALA A 81 -1.70 -15.48 7.84
C ALA A 81 -0.64 -14.54 7.25
N SER A 82 -0.50 -14.50 5.93
CA SER A 82 0.41 -13.58 5.23
C SER A 82 0.00 -12.12 5.42
N ILE A 83 -1.29 -11.78 5.35
CA ILE A 83 -1.75 -10.41 5.65
C ILE A 83 -1.45 -10.08 7.11
N TRP A 84 -1.69 -11.02 8.01
CA TRP A 84 -1.46 -10.83 9.44
C TRP A 84 0.00 -10.55 9.77
N SER A 85 0.95 -11.21 9.10
CA SER A 85 2.37 -10.92 9.26
C SER A 85 2.72 -9.54 8.71
N THR A 86 2.26 -9.19 7.52
CA THR A 86 2.53 -7.87 6.89
C THR A 86 1.95 -6.70 7.71
N VAL A 87 0.74 -6.85 8.23
CA VAL A 87 0.09 -5.85 9.09
C VAL A 87 0.86 -5.66 10.40
N GLY A 88 1.54 -6.71 10.87
CA GLY A 88 2.41 -6.65 12.04
C GLY A 88 3.46 -5.55 11.93
N GLU A 89 4.15 -5.51 10.78
CA GLU A 89 5.19 -4.52 10.43
C GLU A 89 4.61 -3.10 10.29
N THR A 90 3.47 -2.96 9.61
CA THR A 90 2.83 -1.63 9.48
C THR A 90 2.38 -1.08 10.84
N GLY A 91 1.94 -1.97 11.74
CA GLY A 91 1.50 -1.62 13.08
C GLY A 91 2.62 -1.07 13.98
N SER A 92 3.83 -1.64 13.91
CA SER A 92 4.98 -1.14 14.68
C SER A 92 5.40 0.25 14.21
N LEU A 93 5.41 0.50 12.90
CA LEU A 93 5.69 1.82 12.33
C LEU A 93 4.64 2.86 12.72
N ALA A 94 3.35 2.50 12.65
CA ALA A 94 2.26 3.39 13.05
C ALA A 94 2.33 3.73 14.55
N ARG A 95 2.69 2.75 15.41
CA ARG A 95 2.92 2.98 16.83
C ARG A 95 4.12 3.89 17.07
N PHE A 96 5.25 3.62 16.41
CA PHE A 96 6.44 4.48 16.45
C PHE A 96 6.09 5.92 16.07
N ALA A 97 5.33 6.10 14.99
CA ALA A 97 4.87 7.41 14.56
C ALA A 97 3.98 8.07 15.62
N HIS A 98 3.05 7.33 16.21
CA HIS A 98 2.17 7.84 17.26
C HIS A 98 2.93 8.31 18.50
N VAL A 99 3.83 7.46 19.04
CA VAL A 99 4.62 7.74 20.25
C VAL A 99 5.54 8.94 20.05
N ASN A 100 6.10 9.10 18.86
CA ASN A 100 7.01 10.20 18.52
C ASN A 100 6.31 11.44 17.96
N GLY A 101 4.97 11.43 17.85
CA GLY A 101 4.23 12.57 17.29
C GLY A 101 4.50 12.83 15.81
N LEU A 102 4.87 11.79 15.06
CA LEU A 102 5.05 11.81 13.61
C LEU A 102 3.70 11.57 12.90
N LEU A 103 3.70 11.77 11.59
CA LEU A 103 2.65 11.34 10.67
C LEU A 103 3.07 10.01 10.07
N SER A 104 2.19 9.02 10.11
CA SER A 104 2.36 7.76 9.38
C SER A 104 1.61 7.86 8.06
N ILE A 105 2.30 7.60 6.96
CA ILE A 105 1.76 7.58 5.60
C ILE A 105 1.91 6.16 5.09
N THR A 106 0.88 5.61 4.45
CA THR A 106 0.89 4.22 3.97
C THR A 106 0.07 4.10 2.69
N GLY A 107 0.55 3.32 1.72
CA GLY A 107 -0.17 2.94 0.51
C GLY A 107 -0.70 4.11 -0.30
N THR A 108 0.05 5.21 -0.37
CA THR A 108 -0.42 6.46 -0.98
C THR A 108 0.36 6.75 -2.26
N LEU A 109 -0.36 7.01 -3.35
CA LEU A 109 0.23 7.60 -4.54
C LEU A 109 0.64 9.03 -4.20
N ALA A 110 1.90 9.36 -4.45
CA ALA A 110 2.49 10.63 -4.04
C ALA A 110 2.95 11.44 -5.27
N PRO A 111 2.03 11.83 -6.17
CA PRO A 111 2.39 12.55 -7.40
C PRO A 111 2.95 13.94 -7.13
N ASP A 112 2.68 14.49 -5.95
CA ASP A 112 3.12 15.81 -5.52
C ASP A 112 4.47 15.76 -4.76
N TYR A 113 5.07 14.57 -4.61
CA TYR A 113 6.39 14.46 -3.98
C TYR A 113 7.47 14.94 -4.94
N ALA A 114 8.42 15.72 -4.42
CA ALA A 114 9.62 16.07 -5.14
C ALA A 114 10.45 14.82 -5.51
N GLY A 115 11.13 14.90 -6.65
CA GLY A 115 11.98 13.84 -7.18
C GLY A 115 11.42 13.15 -8.43
N SER A 116 12.31 12.87 -9.38
CA SER A 116 12.03 12.32 -10.70
C SER A 116 11.25 10.99 -10.63
N LEU A 117 11.61 10.14 -9.66
CA LEU A 117 10.98 8.83 -9.47
C LEU A 117 9.54 8.91 -8.92
N PHE A 118 9.16 10.01 -8.28
CA PHE A 118 7.76 10.26 -7.87
C PHE A 118 6.98 11.05 -8.93
N ALA A 119 7.61 12.05 -9.56
CA ALA A 119 6.97 12.97 -10.50
C ALA A 119 6.29 12.26 -11.70
N HIS A 120 6.85 11.16 -12.18
CA HIS A 120 6.29 10.41 -13.31
C HIS A 120 5.26 9.34 -12.91
N ARG A 121 4.78 9.35 -11.66
CA ARG A 121 3.94 8.28 -11.08
C ARG A 121 4.58 6.89 -11.19
N SER A 122 5.89 6.86 -11.33
CA SER A 122 6.72 5.66 -11.39
C SER A 122 6.99 5.05 -10.02
N ALA A 123 6.50 5.68 -8.94
CA ALA A 123 6.59 5.13 -7.60
C ALA A 123 5.37 5.49 -6.75
N ALA A 124 5.05 4.59 -5.81
CA ALA A 124 4.07 4.79 -4.76
C ALA A 124 4.76 4.67 -3.40
N VAL A 125 4.35 5.47 -2.41
CA VAL A 125 4.82 5.30 -1.04
C VAL A 125 4.15 4.07 -0.46
N ASP A 126 4.95 3.05 -0.12
CA ASP A 126 4.44 1.89 0.60
C ASP A 126 4.12 2.31 2.04
N ARG A 127 5.14 2.83 2.72
CA ARG A 127 5.05 3.23 4.12
C ARG A 127 6.13 4.24 4.44
N SER A 128 5.77 5.30 5.15
CA SER A 128 6.73 6.29 5.62
C SER A 128 6.28 6.93 6.92
N VAL A 129 7.24 7.54 7.60
CA VAL A 129 7.01 8.37 8.78
C VAL A 129 7.58 9.75 8.53
N ARG A 130 6.79 10.77 8.84
CA ARG A 130 7.11 12.17 8.56
C ARG A 130 6.97 13.03 9.81
N THR A 131 7.95 13.89 10.09
CA THR A 131 7.80 14.91 11.14
C THR A 131 6.70 15.90 10.80
N ARG A 132 6.01 16.41 11.81
CA ARG A 132 4.93 17.39 11.62
C ARG A 132 5.53 18.77 11.41
N GLY A 133 5.01 19.51 10.43
CA GLY A 133 5.41 20.89 10.18
C GLY A 133 5.58 21.21 8.71
N ARG A 134 5.95 22.47 8.45
CA ARG A 134 6.34 22.95 7.12
C ARG A 134 7.71 22.40 6.76
N ASP A 135 8.67 22.53 7.66
CA ASP A 135 9.98 21.89 7.56
C ASP A 135 9.80 20.47 8.09
N PHE A 136 10.08 19.48 7.25
CA PHE A 136 9.81 18.10 7.58
C PHE A 136 10.95 17.19 7.16
N VAL A 137 11.02 16.05 7.84
CA VAL A 137 11.85 14.91 7.51
C VAL A 137 10.92 13.72 7.37
N GLU A 138 11.03 13.00 6.27
CA GLU A 138 10.27 11.82 5.95
C GLU A 138 11.22 10.69 5.57
N VAL A 139 11.04 9.52 6.17
CA VAL A 139 11.79 8.30 5.83
C VAL A 139 10.81 7.18 5.57
N GLY A 140 11.03 6.39 4.52
CA GLY A 140 10.12 5.32 4.18
C GLY A 140 10.58 4.39 3.07
N ASP A 141 9.71 3.44 2.76
CA ASP A 141 9.81 2.54 1.61
C ASP A 141 8.85 3.02 0.51
N ARG A 142 9.30 2.91 -0.74
CA ARG A 142 8.49 3.06 -1.95
C ARG A 142 8.45 1.77 -2.75
N PHE A 143 7.40 1.61 -3.55
CA PHE A 143 7.35 0.61 -4.60
C PHE A 143 7.53 1.29 -5.95
N PRO A 144 8.39 0.76 -6.83
CA PRO A 144 8.36 1.14 -8.23
C PRO A 144 7.03 0.69 -8.84
N VAL A 145 6.29 1.64 -9.40
CA VAL A 145 5.10 1.38 -10.21
C VAL A 145 5.60 1.25 -11.64
N ALA A 146 5.74 0.01 -12.12
CA ALA A 146 6.09 -0.23 -13.51
C ALA A 146 5.08 0.52 -14.40
N SER A 147 5.59 1.44 -15.23
CA SER A 147 4.78 2.12 -16.25
C SER A 147 4.09 1.05 -17.10
N GLY A 148 2.77 1.19 -17.31
CA GLY A 148 1.86 0.11 -17.72
C GLY A 148 2.11 -0.58 -19.08
N HIS A 149 3.27 -0.43 -19.70
CA HIS A 149 3.73 -1.24 -20.83
C HIS A 149 4.38 -2.57 -20.41
N ASP A 150 4.86 -2.72 -19.16
CA ASP A 150 5.51 -3.95 -18.68
C ASP A 150 4.60 -4.92 -17.91
N LEU A 151 3.34 -4.53 -17.65
CA LEU A 151 2.35 -5.39 -16.99
C LEU A 151 1.97 -6.63 -17.82
N ALA A 152 2.24 -6.62 -19.13
CA ALA A 152 2.01 -7.76 -20.02
C ALA A 152 3.18 -8.78 -20.00
N ALA A 153 4.40 -8.36 -19.66
CA ALA A 153 5.57 -9.24 -19.56
C ALA A 153 5.69 -9.93 -18.19
N THR A 154 4.85 -9.55 -17.22
CA THR A 154 4.97 -9.91 -15.79
C THR A 154 3.95 -10.94 -15.30
N TRP A 155 3.44 -11.78 -16.20
CA TRP A 155 2.64 -12.97 -15.84
C TRP A 155 3.52 -14.17 -15.45
N SER A 156 4.65 -13.92 -14.81
CA SER A 156 5.47 -14.96 -14.17
C SER A 156 5.08 -15.07 -12.70
N PRO A 157 4.73 -16.26 -12.19
CA PRO A 157 4.19 -16.44 -10.85
C PRO A 157 5.32 -16.37 -9.81
N GLY A 158 5.60 -15.16 -9.34
CA GLY A 158 6.51 -14.91 -8.22
C GLY A 158 6.12 -13.64 -7.47
N PRO A 159 5.40 -13.74 -6.33
CA PRO A 159 4.96 -12.56 -5.56
C PRO A 159 6.11 -11.72 -4.98
N ALA A 160 7.34 -12.22 -4.99
CA ALA A 160 8.50 -11.56 -4.37
C ALA A 160 9.32 -10.66 -5.31
N ALA A 161 9.31 -10.89 -6.63
CA ALA A 161 10.16 -10.16 -7.56
C ALA A 161 9.55 -8.82 -8.05
N LEU A 162 8.22 -8.66 -7.92
CA LEU A 162 7.49 -7.54 -8.50
C LEU A 162 7.24 -6.35 -7.56
N LEU A 163 7.66 -6.46 -6.30
CA LEU A 163 7.43 -5.45 -5.27
C LEU A 163 8.65 -5.32 -4.38
N ARG A 164 9.85 -5.19 -4.97
CA ARG A 164 11.03 -4.85 -4.17
C ARG A 164 10.80 -3.47 -3.57
N ARG A 165 10.76 -3.41 -2.23
CA ARG A 165 10.71 -2.16 -1.48
C ARG A 165 12.05 -1.46 -1.65
N GLU A 166 11.97 -0.19 -2.00
CA GLU A 166 13.14 0.68 -2.22
C GLU A 166 13.06 1.82 -1.22
N LEU A 167 14.19 2.16 -0.59
CA LEU A 167 14.26 3.28 0.34
C LEU A 167 13.97 4.59 -0.39
N PHE A 168 13.27 5.48 0.30
CA PHE A 168 13.41 6.90 0.05
C PHE A 168 13.57 7.66 1.36
N LEU A 169 14.31 8.76 1.26
CA LEU A 169 14.46 9.73 2.33
C LEU A 169 14.11 11.10 1.79
N ARG A 170 13.36 11.92 2.53
CA ARG A 170 12.98 13.26 2.09
C ARG A 170 13.11 14.27 3.20
N ALA A 171 13.61 15.46 2.87
CA ALA A 171 13.60 16.60 3.77
C ALA A 171 13.14 17.84 3.03
N ARG A 172 12.31 18.64 3.69
CA ARG A 172 12.04 20.01 3.27
C ARG A 172 12.97 20.95 4.02
N LEU A 173 13.77 21.66 3.25
CA LEU A 173 14.83 22.53 3.72
C LEU A 173 14.26 23.86 4.17
N THR A 174 14.80 24.39 5.27
CA THR A 174 14.50 25.74 5.72
C THR A 174 15.20 26.75 4.81
N GLY A 175 14.42 27.58 4.12
CA GLY A 175 14.96 28.59 3.19
C GLY A 175 15.11 28.02 1.79
N GLY A 176 14.09 28.23 0.96
CA GLY A 176 14.00 27.61 -0.36
C GLY A 176 15.20 27.91 -1.25
N ALA A 177 15.61 26.95 -2.08
CA ALA A 177 16.64 27.17 -3.08
C ALA A 177 16.05 28.06 -4.19
N ALA A 178 16.22 29.36 -4.07
CA ALA A 178 16.01 30.28 -5.19
C ALA A 178 17.18 30.10 -6.16
N GLY A 179 16.98 29.26 -7.18
CA GLY A 179 17.89 29.08 -8.29
C GLY A 179 17.35 28.01 -9.24
N ASP A 180 17.73 28.11 -10.51
CA ASP A 180 17.55 27.04 -11.51
C ASP A 180 17.83 25.67 -10.89
N PRO A 181 17.14 24.59 -11.32
CA PRO A 181 17.36 23.24 -10.80
C PRO A 181 18.85 22.93 -10.85
N VAL A 182 19.53 23.06 -9.71
CA VAL A 182 20.93 22.71 -9.61
C VAL A 182 20.95 21.19 -9.66
N LEU A 183 21.35 20.66 -10.81
CA LEU A 183 21.75 19.26 -10.94
C LEU A 183 22.78 18.96 -9.85
N GLY A 184 22.36 18.15 -8.87
CA GLY A 184 23.18 17.66 -7.78
C GLY A 184 22.90 18.37 -6.46
N ALA A 185 22.16 17.67 -5.59
CA ALA A 185 22.25 17.95 -4.16
C ALA A 185 23.70 17.84 -3.71
N ARG A 186 24.14 18.70 -2.79
CA ARG A 186 25.49 18.56 -2.24
C ARG A 186 25.50 17.37 -1.29
N ILE A 187 26.27 16.34 -1.65
CA ILE A 187 26.58 15.22 -0.77
C ILE A 187 27.97 15.49 -0.19
N PRO A 188 28.10 15.76 1.12
CA PRO A 188 29.40 15.81 1.78
C PRO A 188 30.18 14.51 1.55
N ALA A 189 31.49 14.62 1.29
CA ALA A 189 32.34 13.47 0.96
C ALA A 189 32.42 12.43 2.10
N ASP A 190 32.16 12.84 3.34
CA ASP A 190 32.05 11.96 4.50
C ASP A 190 30.71 11.21 4.58
N LEU A 191 29.64 11.74 3.95
CA LEU A 191 28.32 11.12 3.93
C LEU A 191 28.11 10.18 2.74
N GLU A 192 28.80 10.39 1.61
CA GLU A 192 28.64 9.59 0.40
C GLU A 192 28.87 8.08 0.65
N PRO A 193 29.99 7.61 1.25
CA PRO A 193 30.20 6.18 1.50
C PRO A 193 29.22 5.60 2.52
N ARG A 194 28.71 6.43 3.44
CA ARG A 194 27.70 6.02 4.42
C ARG A 194 26.35 5.85 3.73
N LEU A 195 26.00 6.77 2.83
CA LEU A 195 24.77 6.75 2.09
C LEU A 195 24.71 5.55 1.13
N GLU A 196 25.77 5.29 0.37
CA GLU A 196 25.85 4.12 -0.53
C GLU A 196 25.69 2.81 0.23
N ARG A 197 26.37 2.67 1.39
CA ARG A 197 26.23 1.48 2.23
C ARG A 197 24.82 1.30 2.79
N PHE A 198 24.17 2.40 3.15
CA PHE A 198 22.85 2.38 3.76
C PHE A 198 21.72 2.13 2.75
N ALA A 199 21.73 2.93 1.68
CA ALA A 199 20.69 3.01 0.65
C ALA A 199 20.87 1.95 -0.46
N GLY A 200 22.07 1.39 -0.59
CA GLY A 200 22.42 0.45 -1.65
C GLY A 200 22.68 1.13 -2.99
N GLU A 201 23.33 0.39 -3.90
CA GLU A 201 23.57 0.84 -5.27
C GLU A 201 22.45 0.32 -6.20
N PRO A 202 21.90 1.16 -7.10
CA PRO A 202 22.17 2.59 -7.25
C PRO A 202 21.51 3.45 -6.16
N CYS A 203 22.19 4.52 -5.76
CA CYS A 203 21.65 5.58 -4.92
C CYS A 203 21.63 6.91 -5.70
N SER A 204 20.54 7.66 -5.61
CA SER A 204 20.45 9.01 -6.19
C SER A 204 19.98 10.03 -5.17
N VAL A 205 20.50 11.25 -5.28
CA VAL A 205 20.09 12.38 -4.44
C VAL A 205 19.67 13.52 -5.34
N GLU A 206 18.44 13.99 -5.14
CA GLU A 206 17.80 15.01 -5.93
C GLU A 206 17.38 16.17 -5.04
N LEU A 207 17.59 17.39 -5.51
CA LEU A 207 17.10 18.61 -4.86
C LEU A 207 16.15 19.31 -5.82
N THR A 208 14.87 19.33 -5.48
CA THR A 208 13.83 20.00 -6.27
C THR A 208 13.19 21.09 -5.43
N ALA A 209 13.32 22.34 -5.86
CA ALA A 209 12.88 23.51 -5.09
C ALA A 209 13.46 23.52 -3.67
N ASP A 210 12.63 23.34 -2.64
CA ASP A 210 13.03 23.27 -1.23
C ASP A 210 13.00 21.84 -0.67
N GLU A 211 12.83 20.81 -1.51
CA GLU A 211 12.79 19.42 -1.09
C GLU A 211 13.99 18.61 -1.59
N LEU A 212 14.75 18.08 -0.64
CA LEU A 212 15.81 17.10 -0.85
C LEU A 212 15.20 15.71 -0.80
N THR A 213 15.43 14.88 -1.81
CA THR A 213 14.99 13.48 -1.85
C THR A 213 16.16 12.56 -2.18
N VAL A 214 16.35 11.52 -1.37
CA VAL A 214 17.30 10.43 -1.60
C VAL A 214 16.52 9.20 -1.99
N PHE A 215 17.00 8.48 -2.99
CA PHE A 215 16.49 7.18 -3.41
C PHE A 215 17.56 6.11 -3.24
N GLY A 216 17.18 4.97 -2.69
CA GLY A 216 18.03 3.79 -2.53
C GLY A 216 17.39 2.55 -3.13
N SER A 217 18.19 1.56 -3.48
CA SER A 217 17.75 0.25 -3.98
C SER A 217 17.44 -0.76 -2.85
N GLU A 218 17.97 -0.54 -1.66
CA GLU A 218 17.70 -1.35 -0.48
C GLU A 218 16.50 -0.81 0.31
N PRO A 219 15.71 -1.66 0.99
CA PRO A 219 14.60 -1.20 1.81
C PRO A 219 15.08 -0.50 3.08
N LEU A 220 14.24 0.34 3.67
CA LEU A 220 14.49 1.01 4.95
C LEU A 220 14.67 0.02 6.10
N GLY A 221 14.04 -1.16 6.04
CA GLY A 221 14.12 -2.16 7.11
C GLY A 221 13.53 -1.63 8.41
N ILE A 222 12.25 -1.25 8.40
CA ILE A 222 11.56 -0.57 9.52
C ILE A 222 11.55 -1.35 10.84
N ASP A 223 11.83 -2.65 10.78
CA ASP A 223 11.87 -3.55 11.93
C ASP A 223 13.17 -3.39 12.74
N ASP A 224 14.17 -2.70 12.16
CA ASP A 224 15.46 -2.42 12.75
C ASP A 224 15.52 -0.97 13.29
N PRO A 225 15.48 -0.77 14.62
CA PRO A 225 15.60 0.55 15.24
C PRO A 225 16.88 1.29 14.87
N ASP A 226 17.98 0.56 14.67
CA ASP A 226 19.28 1.17 14.41
C ASP A 226 19.34 1.68 12.97
N ARG A 227 18.78 0.92 12.02
CA ARG A 227 18.60 1.34 10.62
C ARG A 227 17.66 2.53 10.49
N MET A 228 16.55 2.54 11.24
CA MET A 228 15.65 3.70 11.28
C MET A 228 16.34 4.95 11.87
N ARG A 229 17.14 4.80 12.93
CA ARG A 229 17.91 5.90 13.51
C ARG A 229 18.90 6.46 12.50
N GLU A 230 19.66 5.59 11.83
CA GLU A 230 20.60 5.97 10.78
C GLU A 230 19.90 6.69 9.62
N ALA A 231 18.69 6.28 9.23
CA ALA A 231 17.90 6.98 8.21
C ALA A 231 17.61 8.44 8.58
N PHE A 232 17.12 8.69 9.80
CA PHE A 232 16.86 10.05 10.28
C PHE A 232 18.15 10.86 10.37
N ASP A 233 19.23 10.27 10.93
CA ASP A 233 20.53 10.93 11.06
C ASP A 233 21.11 11.33 9.68
N LEU A 234 20.98 10.45 8.67
CA LEU A 234 21.43 10.72 7.31
C LEU A 234 20.65 11.86 6.67
N VAL A 235 19.31 11.86 6.82
CA VAL A 235 18.49 12.95 6.28
C VAL A 235 18.78 14.27 6.94
N ASP A 236 18.90 14.30 8.27
CA ASP A 236 19.19 15.51 9.01
C ASP A 236 20.56 16.07 8.62
N ALA A 237 21.58 15.20 8.47
CA ALA A 237 22.91 15.61 8.04
C ALA A 237 22.92 16.17 6.60
N LEU A 238 22.21 15.52 5.67
CA LEU A 238 22.07 16.01 4.30
C LEU A 238 21.26 17.32 4.24
N ALA A 239 20.18 17.42 5.02
CA ALA A 239 19.36 18.63 5.10
C ALA A 239 20.19 19.80 5.66
N ALA A 240 20.97 19.57 6.71
CA ALA A 240 21.87 20.58 7.27
C ALA A 240 22.94 21.04 6.27
N ALA A 241 23.52 20.12 5.49
CA ALA A 241 24.50 20.44 4.45
C ALA A 241 23.92 21.29 3.30
N ASN A 242 22.61 21.16 3.03
CA ASN A 242 21.93 21.84 1.93
C ASN A 242 21.13 23.08 2.37
N SER A 243 20.83 23.27 3.66
CA SER A 243 20.04 24.40 4.20
C SER A 243 20.83 25.71 4.35
N ALA A 244 22.14 25.74 4.04
CA ALA A 244 22.99 26.93 4.19
C ALA A 244 22.76 28.03 3.13
N ARG A 245 21.62 28.05 2.42
CA ARG A 245 21.28 29.09 1.42
C ARG A 245 20.25 30.06 2.00
N GLU A 246 20.55 31.35 1.90
CA GLU A 246 19.73 32.46 2.41
C GLU A 246 18.36 32.55 1.70
N PRO A 247 17.26 32.89 2.40
CA PRO A 247 15.90 32.72 1.89
C PRO A 247 15.41 33.90 1.04
N ALA A 248 14.76 33.61 -0.09
CA ALA A 248 13.80 34.49 -0.71
C ALA A 248 12.38 33.94 -0.47
N GLY A 249 11.54 34.76 0.18
CA GLY A 249 10.21 34.36 0.65
C GLY A 249 9.28 33.94 -0.49
N LEU A 250 8.67 32.76 -0.33
CA LEU A 250 7.53 32.32 -1.12
C LEU A 250 6.50 31.65 -0.21
N ASP A 251 5.32 32.26 -0.17
CA ASP A 251 4.12 31.69 0.39
C ASP A 251 3.63 30.59 -0.55
N THR A 252 3.80 29.34 -0.12
CA THR A 252 3.23 28.18 -0.80
C THR A 252 2.06 27.66 0.03
N THR A 253 0.88 27.68 -0.60
CA THR A 253 -0.35 27.08 -0.11
C THR A 253 -0.16 25.59 0.13
N VAL A 254 -0.40 25.17 1.38
CA VAL A 254 -0.35 23.77 1.81
C VAL A 254 -1.49 23.02 1.12
N SER A 255 -1.13 22.10 0.22
CA SER A 255 -2.08 21.14 -0.36
C SER A 255 -2.61 20.25 0.77
N SER A 256 -3.89 20.39 1.10
CA SER A 256 -4.54 19.53 2.07
C SER A 256 -4.66 18.13 1.49
N ILE A 257 -4.10 17.13 2.18
CA ILE A 257 -4.23 15.73 1.79
C ILE A 257 -5.73 15.39 1.69
N PRO A 258 -6.23 14.96 0.52
CA PRO A 258 -7.64 14.64 0.35
C PRO A 258 -8.01 13.47 1.27
N ARG A 259 -8.98 13.69 2.15
CA ARG A 259 -9.54 12.61 2.98
C ARG A 259 -10.34 11.68 2.07
N GLY A 260 -9.81 10.49 1.80
CA GLY A 260 -10.47 9.47 1.00
C GLY A 260 -11.80 9.00 1.61
N ARG A 261 -12.64 8.35 0.79
CA ARG A 261 -13.90 7.73 1.24
C ARG A 261 -13.61 6.70 2.33
N GLY A 262 -14.40 6.74 3.40
CA GLY A 262 -14.19 5.89 4.58
C GLY A 262 -14.28 4.38 4.27
N PRO A 263 -13.57 3.55 5.05
CA PRO A 263 -13.40 2.11 4.79
C PRO A 263 -14.71 1.31 4.75
N TRP A 264 -15.77 1.80 5.40
CA TRP A 264 -17.07 1.13 5.43
C TRP A 264 -17.74 1.00 4.06
N TRP A 265 -17.50 1.95 3.14
CA TRP A 265 -18.05 1.88 1.78
C TRP A 265 -17.45 0.73 0.97
N VAL A 266 -16.16 0.44 1.21
CA VAL A 266 -15.46 -0.68 0.58
C VAL A 266 -16.04 -1.98 1.09
N VAL A 267 -16.21 -2.11 2.41
CA VAL A 267 -16.83 -3.29 3.03
C VAL A 267 -18.24 -3.52 2.47
N LEU A 268 -19.07 -2.47 2.41
CA LEU A 268 -20.43 -2.59 1.88
C LEU A 268 -20.45 -3.00 0.41
N GLY A 269 -19.55 -2.42 -0.41
CA GLY A 269 -19.43 -2.78 -1.83
C GLY A 269 -19.00 -4.23 -2.05
N VAL A 270 -18.04 -4.72 -1.26
CA VAL A 270 -17.61 -6.13 -1.30
C VAL A 270 -18.71 -7.05 -0.84
N LEU A 271 -19.37 -6.74 0.28
CA LEU A 271 -20.45 -7.56 0.82
C LEU A 271 -21.62 -7.63 -0.18
N ALA A 272 -22.00 -6.49 -0.77
CA ALA A 272 -23.01 -6.44 -1.81
C ALA A 272 -22.61 -7.30 -3.01
N MET A 273 -21.37 -7.19 -3.50
CA MET A 273 -20.88 -8.03 -4.60
C MET A 273 -20.95 -9.51 -4.23
N LEU A 274 -20.52 -9.88 -3.03
CA LEU A 274 -20.41 -11.26 -2.59
C LEU A 274 -21.74 -11.91 -2.23
N VAL A 275 -22.79 -11.11 -1.96
CA VAL A 275 -24.16 -11.61 -1.81
C VAL A 275 -24.88 -11.62 -3.16
N VAL A 276 -24.81 -10.51 -3.90
CA VAL A 276 -25.56 -10.33 -5.15
C VAL A 276 -25.03 -11.25 -6.26
N VAL A 277 -23.71 -11.42 -6.38
CA VAL A 277 -23.14 -12.26 -7.44
C VAL A 277 -23.52 -13.74 -7.27
N PRO A 278 -23.34 -14.39 -6.10
CA PRO A 278 -23.74 -15.79 -5.95
C PRO A 278 -25.24 -16.00 -6.04
N ILE A 279 -26.06 -15.10 -5.49
CA ILE A 279 -27.53 -15.17 -5.65
C ILE A 279 -27.90 -15.02 -7.12
N GLY A 280 -27.33 -14.04 -7.82
CA GLY A 280 -27.54 -13.85 -9.25
C GLY A 280 -27.13 -15.09 -10.06
N PHE A 281 -25.98 -15.68 -9.73
CA PHE A 281 -25.49 -16.90 -10.36
C PHE A 281 -26.42 -18.10 -10.08
N ALA A 282 -26.88 -18.27 -8.84
CA ALA A 282 -27.81 -19.32 -8.46
C ALA A 282 -29.16 -19.17 -9.18
N LEU A 283 -29.68 -17.95 -9.29
CA LEU A 283 -30.92 -17.65 -10.02
C LEU A 283 -30.76 -17.94 -11.52
N VAL A 284 -29.63 -17.54 -12.12
CA VAL A 284 -29.32 -17.83 -13.52
C VAL A 284 -29.22 -19.33 -13.74
N MET A 285 -28.45 -20.05 -12.91
CA MET A 285 -28.31 -21.50 -13.00
C MET A 285 -29.64 -22.22 -12.80
N SER A 286 -30.48 -21.77 -11.87
CA SER A 286 -31.82 -22.31 -11.64
C SER A 286 -32.74 -22.07 -12.85
N ALA A 287 -32.70 -20.87 -13.45
CA ALA A 287 -33.48 -20.55 -14.64
C ALA A 287 -33.00 -21.36 -15.86
N VAL A 288 -31.69 -21.54 -16.00
CA VAL A 288 -31.04 -22.33 -17.06
C VAL A 288 -31.42 -23.80 -16.95
N ASP A 289 -31.36 -24.38 -15.75
CA ASP A 289 -31.77 -25.75 -15.50
C ASP A 289 -33.25 -25.96 -15.84
N HIS A 290 -34.11 -25.01 -15.44
CA HIS A 290 -35.54 -25.07 -15.74
C HIS A 290 -35.87 -24.95 -17.23
N LEU A 291 -35.12 -24.13 -17.99
CA LEU A 291 -35.37 -23.88 -19.41
C LEU A 291 -34.76 -24.93 -20.34
N LEU A 292 -33.62 -25.53 -19.99
CA LEU A 292 -32.84 -26.32 -20.94
C LEU A 292 -32.89 -27.83 -20.68
N GLY A 293 -33.23 -28.28 -19.46
CA GLY A 293 -33.46 -29.70 -19.14
C GLY A 293 -32.32 -30.69 -19.45
N HIS A 294 -31.15 -30.20 -19.90
CA HIS A 294 -30.00 -30.99 -20.34
C HIS A 294 -28.70 -30.33 -19.84
N GLY A 295 -27.93 -31.07 -19.03
CA GLY A 295 -26.73 -30.58 -18.36
C GLY A 295 -25.55 -30.18 -19.26
N SER A 296 -25.60 -30.43 -20.57
CA SER A 296 -24.49 -30.14 -21.49
C SER A 296 -24.40 -28.65 -21.90
N LEU A 297 -25.51 -27.90 -21.87
CA LEU A 297 -25.51 -26.47 -22.20
C LEU A 297 -25.19 -25.56 -21.00
N ALA A 298 -25.29 -26.08 -19.78
CA ALA A 298 -24.97 -25.33 -18.56
C ALA A 298 -23.52 -24.83 -18.56
N GLY A 299 -22.57 -25.66 -19.02
CA GLY A 299 -21.15 -25.28 -19.11
C GLY A 299 -20.87 -24.09 -20.05
N LEU A 300 -21.69 -23.91 -21.09
CA LEU A 300 -21.51 -22.85 -22.09
C LEU A 300 -22.00 -21.49 -21.57
N LEU A 301 -22.94 -21.49 -20.62
CA LEU A 301 -23.47 -20.30 -19.93
C LEU A 301 -22.65 -19.86 -18.72
N VAL A 302 -21.85 -20.76 -18.13
CA VAL A 302 -20.94 -20.41 -17.04
C VAL A 302 -19.88 -19.41 -17.50
N ILE A 303 -19.34 -19.56 -18.71
CA ILE A 303 -18.31 -18.68 -19.26
C ILE A 303 -18.76 -17.20 -19.32
N PRO A 304 -19.89 -16.85 -19.96
CA PRO A 304 -20.36 -15.45 -19.98
C PRO A 304 -20.73 -14.94 -18.59
N ALA A 305 -21.27 -15.78 -17.71
CA ALA A 305 -21.56 -15.39 -16.33
C ALA A 305 -20.28 -15.02 -15.56
N VAL A 306 -19.22 -15.84 -15.64
CA VAL A 306 -17.91 -15.55 -15.05
C VAL A 306 -17.31 -14.27 -15.64
N LEU A 307 -17.47 -14.04 -16.95
CA LEU A 307 -17.03 -12.82 -17.63
C LEU A 307 -17.76 -11.57 -17.10
N VAL A 308 -19.08 -11.64 -16.90
CA VAL A 308 -19.88 -10.55 -16.31
C VAL A 308 -19.40 -10.25 -14.90
N VAL A 309 -19.18 -11.29 -14.08
CA VAL A 309 -18.64 -11.12 -12.72
C VAL A 309 -17.27 -10.45 -12.75
N ALA A 310 -16.35 -10.92 -13.62
CA ALA A 310 -15.02 -10.33 -13.77
C ALA A 310 -15.10 -8.85 -14.19
N ILE A 311 -16.02 -8.48 -15.08
CA ILE A 311 -16.26 -7.10 -15.50
C ILE A 311 -16.79 -6.26 -14.32
N VAL A 312 -17.76 -6.75 -13.56
CA VAL A 312 -18.33 -6.06 -12.39
C VAL A 312 -17.27 -5.85 -11.31
N VAL A 313 -16.46 -6.88 -11.02
CA VAL A 313 -15.32 -6.80 -10.09
C VAL A 313 -14.34 -5.71 -10.56
N ARG A 314 -13.95 -5.74 -11.84
CA ARG A 314 -13.03 -4.75 -12.41
C ARG A 314 -13.58 -3.33 -12.33
N LEU A 315 -14.85 -3.12 -12.66
CA LEU A 315 -15.50 -1.81 -12.58
C LEU A 315 -15.59 -1.31 -11.14
N THR A 316 -15.88 -2.20 -10.19
CA THR A 316 -15.95 -1.87 -8.76
C THR A 316 -14.57 -1.48 -8.24
N ILE A 317 -13.53 -2.26 -8.53
CA ILE A 317 -12.14 -1.93 -8.18
C ILE A 317 -11.75 -0.59 -8.79
N ARG A 318 -12.04 -0.36 -10.07
CA ARG A 318 -11.75 0.91 -10.73
C ARG A 318 -12.47 2.07 -10.05
N HIS A 319 -13.75 1.92 -9.72
CA HIS A 319 -14.52 2.98 -9.07
C HIS A 319 -14.02 3.29 -7.65
N LEU A 320 -13.58 2.27 -6.91
CA LEU A 320 -13.01 2.42 -5.58
C LEU A 320 -11.61 3.06 -5.60
N LEU A 321 -10.80 2.74 -6.61
CA LEU A 321 -9.43 3.27 -6.76
C LEU A 321 -9.37 4.62 -7.47
N THR A 322 -10.43 5.06 -8.15
CA THR A 322 -10.43 6.37 -8.80
C THR A 322 -10.68 7.44 -7.73
N PRO A 323 -9.72 8.36 -7.50
CA PRO A 323 -9.95 9.46 -6.56
C PRO A 323 -11.18 10.25 -7.00
N PRO A 324 -12.03 10.70 -6.06
CA PRO A 324 -13.15 11.57 -6.40
C PRO A 324 -12.58 12.77 -7.16
N ARG A 325 -13.14 13.05 -8.35
CA ARG A 325 -12.79 14.27 -9.10
C ARG A 325 -12.90 15.43 -8.10
N PRO A 326 -11.88 16.30 -7.99
CA PRO A 326 -12.05 17.52 -7.22
C PRO A 326 -13.29 18.19 -7.78
N THR A 327 -14.31 18.32 -6.94
CA THR A 327 -15.46 19.17 -7.25
C THR A 327 -14.86 20.52 -7.52
N ASP A 328 -14.89 20.97 -8.79
CA ASP A 328 -14.39 22.27 -9.20
C ASP A 328 -14.88 23.26 -8.14
N GLU A 329 -13.91 23.84 -7.41
CA GLU A 329 -14.20 24.85 -6.41
C GLU A 329 -15.10 25.88 -7.08
N ALA A 330 -16.24 26.15 -6.45
CA ALA A 330 -17.14 27.19 -6.88
C ALA A 330 -16.32 28.45 -7.20
N PRO A 331 -16.61 29.15 -8.32
CA PRO A 331 -15.83 30.31 -8.73
C PRO A 331 -15.72 31.26 -7.54
N ARG A 332 -14.49 31.46 -7.06
CA ARG A 332 -14.20 32.42 -6.00
C ARG A 332 -14.55 33.79 -6.57
N LEU A 333 -15.67 34.34 -6.11
CA LEU A 333 -16.09 35.72 -6.35
C LEU A 333 -15.19 36.69 -5.60
#